data_AF-A0A0L8MEP1-F1
#
_entry.id   AF-A0A0L8MEP1-F1
#
_cell.length_a   1.000
_cell.length_b   1.000
_cell.length_c   1.000
_cell.angle_alpha   90.00
_cell.angle_beta   90.00
_cell.angle_gamma   90.00
#
_symmetry.space_group_name_H-M   'P 1'
#
loop_
_entity.id
_entity.type
_entity.pdbx_description
1 polymer ?
#
loop_
_entity_poly.entity_id
_entity_poly.type
_entity_poly.pdbx_seq_one_letter_code
_entity_poly.pdbx_strand_id
1 'polypeptide(L)'
;MLAGGAGTSAASPGTGPTAVVSMGDSYISGEAGRWKGNSLTNSGSRIGTDRGWVSGSTYDPGKVYGATAGGCHRSDSAEVRSAGPIADVAVNLACSGAVSDNVFRAANGGVSFKGEAPQADQLAAVAASHNVKVIALSIGGNDLGFADIIKDCALDFVIWNSYCYDDQQYGVDQKIDAVMGKVGKSVDEIRVVMRAAGYADSSYRIVLQSYPSPIPRGAENRYTQSDWSRLNTGGCPFWNRDSDWARDSLVPQIAGRIKQVAAAKGVQFLDLRDMMQGREVCAKASKQVTTAVPASARTSEWARWIDNNETQGLIQESMHPNYFGQLAAGRCLALVVAQPATSGFSCKNTAGADQTGMFLTPAS
;
A
#
# COMPACT_ATOMS: atom_id res chain seq x y z
N MET A 1 37.55 32.19 -30.34
CA MET A 1 37.22 31.03 -29.48
C MET A 1 35.83 31.29 -28.92
N LEU A 2 34.81 30.61 -29.44
CA LEU A 2 33.43 30.68 -28.93
C LEU A 2 33.23 29.45 -28.04
N ALA A 3 33.16 29.66 -26.74
CA ALA A 3 32.82 28.62 -25.78
C ALA A 3 31.31 28.36 -25.87
N GLY A 4 30.93 27.30 -26.59
CA GLY A 4 29.57 26.76 -26.52
C GLY A 4 29.38 26.11 -25.16
N GLY A 5 28.54 26.71 -24.32
CA GLY A 5 28.09 26.08 -23.07
C GLY A 5 27.43 24.75 -23.40
N ALA A 6 27.94 23.67 -22.80
CA ALA A 6 27.29 22.38 -22.84
C ALA A 6 25.92 22.52 -22.18
N GLY A 7 24.86 22.61 -23.00
CA GLY A 7 23.50 22.45 -22.50
C GLY A 7 23.43 21.10 -21.81
N THR A 8 23.11 21.08 -20.52
CA THR A 8 22.75 19.85 -19.82
C THR A 8 21.59 19.24 -20.61
N SER A 9 21.83 18.13 -21.31
CA SER A 9 20.77 17.36 -21.94
C SER A 9 19.75 17.06 -20.85
N ALA A 10 18.58 17.71 -20.94
CA ALA A 10 17.47 17.40 -20.07
C ALA A 10 17.11 15.93 -20.35
N ALA A 11 17.27 15.08 -19.33
CA ALA A 11 16.81 13.70 -19.40
C ALA A 11 15.30 13.72 -19.70
N SER A 12 14.91 13.02 -20.75
CA SER A 12 13.59 13.09 -21.37
C SER A 12 13.23 11.67 -21.86
N PRO A 13 12.04 11.43 -22.42
CA PRO A 13 11.66 10.08 -22.88
C PRO A 13 12.78 9.43 -23.72
N GLY A 14 13.28 8.27 -23.28
CA GLY A 14 14.36 7.56 -23.96
C GLY A 14 15.79 8.02 -23.67
N THR A 15 16.00 9.02 -22.80
CA THR A 15 17.34 9.52 -22.41
C THR A 15 17.45 9.72 -20.89
N GLY A 16 18.65 9.52 -20.32
CA GLY A 16 18.88 9.66 -18.88
C GLY A 16 18.49 8.42 -18.05
N PRO A 17 18.60 8.51 -16.70
CA PRO A 17 18.35 7.39 -15.81
C PRO A 17 16.89 6.95 -15.88
N THR A 18 16.68 5.64 -15.89
CA THR A 18 15.34 5.06 -15.85
C THR A 18 14.69 5.28 -14.49
N ALA A 19 13.38 5.50 -14.47
CA ALA A 19 12.64 5.69 -13.22
C ALA A 19 11.44 4.75 -13.09
N VAL A 20 11.21 4.28 -11.87
CA VAL A 20 9.93 3.73 -11.42
C VAL A 20 9.30 4.71 -10.43
N VAL A 21 8.00 4.98 -10.59
CA VAL A 21 7.26 5.95 -9.79
C VAL A 21 6.09 5.26 -9.09
N SER A 22 5.95 5.41 -7.77
CA SER A 22 4.69 5.08 -7.08
C SER A 22 3.83 6.31 -6.88
N MET A 23 2.55 6.17 -7.16
CA MET A 23 1.49 7.17 -6.95
C MET A 23 0.32 6.50 -6.26
N GLY A 24 -0.42 7.23 -5.44
CA GLY A 24 -1.56 6.68 -4.71
C GLY A 24 -1.64 7.08 -3.25
N ASP A 25 -2.26 6.21 -2.46
CA ASP A 25 -2.54 6.41 -1.05
C ASP A 25 -1.48 5.82 -0.10
N SER A 26 -1.86 5.59 1.16
CA SER A 26 -1.02 5.09 2.25
C SER A 26 -0.47 3.68 2.02
N TYR A 27 -1.21 2.79 1.35
CA TYR A 27 -0.77 1.42 1.15
C TYR A 27 0.49 1.36 0.28
N ILE A 28 0.53 2.19 -0.76
CA ILE A 28 1.67 2.29 -1.68
C ILE A 28 2.69 3.39 -1.27
N SER A 29 2.32 4.34 -0.41
CA SER A 29 3.29 5.27 0.19
C SER A 29 4.29 4.53 1.08
N GLY A 30 3.90 3.41 1.66
CA GLY A 30 4.72 2.68 2.62
C GLY A 30 4.36 2.97 4.07
N GLU A 31 3.15 3.47 4.34
CA GLU A 31 2.66 3.66 5.70
C GLU A 31 2.80 2.37 6.51
N ALA A 32 3.14 2.50 7.79
CA ALA A 32 3.52 1.42 8.69
C ALA A 32 4.82 0.66 8.36
N GLY A 33 5.54 1.04 7.30
CA GLY A 33 6.88 0.52 7.00
C GLY A 33 7.88 0.67 8.16
N ARG A 34 7.56 1.50 9.17
CA ARG A 34 8.28 1.63 10.45
C ARG A 34 8.32 0.34 11.27
N TRP A 35 7.37 -0.56 11.10
CA TRP A 35 7.16 -1.70 11.98
C TRP A 35 7.70 -3.01 11.41
N LYS A 36 8.56 -3.71 12.14
CA LYS A 36 9.04 -5.08 11.82
C LYS A 36 8.25 -6.12 12.59
N GLY A 37 6.99 -6.30 12.23
CA GLY A 37 6.03 -7.10 13.00
C GLY A 37 5.46 -6.33 14.19
N ASN A 38 4.69 -7.04 15.04
CA ASN A 38 3.98 -6.45 16.17
C ASN A 38 4.46 -7.05 17.50
N SER A 39 4.61 -6.23 18.54
CA SER A 39 5.04 -6.67 19.87
C SER A 39 4.23 -5.97 20.96
N LEU A 40 3.84 -6.72 22.00
CA LEU A 40 3.11 -6.16 23.15
C LEU A 40 3.97 -5.23 24.01
N THR A 41 5.29 -5.23 23.82
CA THR A 41 6.21 -4.33 24.53
C THR A 41 6.07 -2.91 23.99
N ASN A 42 5.72 -1.97 24.87
CA ASN A 42 5.56 -0.54 24.55
C ASN A 42 6.80 0.32 24.89
N SER A 43 7.87 -0.29 25.39
CA SER A 43 9.10 0.38 25.80
C SER A 43 10.31 0.02 24.93
N GLY A 44 11.35 0.85 24.98
CA GLY A 44 12.58 0.63 24.23
C GLY A 44 12.32 0.50 22.72
N SER A 45 13.06 -0.39 22.07
CA SER A 45 12.87 -0.69 20.65
C SER A 45 11.62 -1.52 20.33
N ARG A 46 10.78 -1.79 21.34
CA ARG A 46 9.63 -2.72 21.26
C ARG A 46 10.04 -4.10 20.75
N ILE A 47 11.11 -4.62 21.34
CA ILE A 47 11.76 -5.89 20.92
C ILE A 47 12.22 -5.82 19.46
N GLY A 48 12.75 -4.67 19.05
CA GLY A 48 13.27 -4.44 17.71
C GLY A 48 12.22 -4.29 16.61
N THR A 49 10.93 -4.18 16.94
CA THR A 49 9.89 -3.94 15.95
C THR A 49 9.85 -2.50 15.47
N ASP A 50 10.20 -1.52 16.32
CA ASP A 50 10.18 -0.11 15.94
C ASP A 50 11.49 0.32 15.28
N ARG A 51 11.48 0.45 13.95
CA ARG A 51 12.64 0.92 13.16
C ARG A 51 12.96 2.41 13.39
N GLY A 52 12.04 3.17 13.96
CA GLY A 52 12.23 4.55 14.36
C GLY A 52 12.89 4.71 15.72
N TRP A 53 13.13 3.64 16.49
CA TRP A 53 13.76 3.76 17.80
C TRP A 53 15.20 4.32 17.72
N VAL A 54 15.54 5.17 18.69
CA VAL A 54 16.88 5.77 18.82
C VAL A 54 17.57 5.22 20.08
N SER A 55 17.02 5.51 21.25
CA SER A 55 17.50 5.06 22.56
C SER A 55 16.42 5.35 23.61
N GLY A 56 16.41 4.58 24.71
CA GLY A 56 15.44 4.79 25.81
C GLY A 56 13.99 4.85 25.30
N SER A 57 13.32 5.99 25.51
CA SER A 57 11.96 6.28 25.02
C SER A 57 11.93 7.26 23.83
N THR A 58 13.08 7.47 23.18
CA THR A 58 13.23 8.40 22.05
C THR A 58 13.03 7.67 20.72
N TYR A 59 12.19 8.26 19.87
CA TYR A 59 11.86 7.74 18.54
C TYR A 59 11.98 8.83 17.49
N ASP A 60 12.52 8.46 16.33
CA ASP A 60 12.66 9.31 15.15
C ASP A 60 12.06 8.57 13.93
N PRO A 61 10.77 8.82 13.62
CA PRO A 61 10.13 8.27 12.42
C PRO A 61 10.77 8.77 11.11
N GLY A 62 11.56 9.86 11.15
CA GLY A 62 12.33 10.37 10.01
C GLY A 62 13.35 9.38 9.48
N LYS A 63 13.84 8.44 10.31
CA LYS A 63 14.68 7.32 9.86
C LYS A 63 14.00 6.41 8.83
N VAL A 64 12.67 6.38 8.82
CA VAL A 64 11.87 5.51 7.95
C VAL A 64 11.16 6.32 6.88
N TYR A 65 10.53 7.43 7.24
CA TYR A 65 9.70 8.24 6.36
C TYR A 65 10.41 9.48 5.80
N GLY A 66 11.65 9.74 6.22
CA GLY A 66 12.40 10.94 5.85
C GLY A 66 11.66 12.22 6.21
N ALA A 67 11.73 13.21 5.31
CA ALA A 67 11.03 14.49 5.45
C ALA A 67 9.49 14.36 5.49
N THR A 68 8.94 13.19 5.14
CA THR A 68 7.48 12.96 5.10
C THR A 68 6.92 12.33 6.36
N ALA A 69 7.74 12.21 7.42
CA ALA A 69 7.36 11.62 8.70
C ALA A 69 6.14 12.28 9.38
N GLY A 70 5.90 13.56 9.12
CA GLY A 70 4.72 14.29 9.61
C GLY A 70 3.57 14.41 8.60
N GLY A 71 3.61 13.65 7.50
CA GLY A 71 2.70 13.86 6.37
C GLY A 71 2.42 12.59 5.58
N CYS A 72 3.06 12.46 4.43
CA CYS A 72 2.74 11.42 3.46
C CYS A 72 3.23 10.00 3.82
N HIS A 73 4.05 9.84 4.85
CA HIS A 73 4.60 8.55 5.30
C HIS A 73 5.18 7.71 4.16
N ARG A 74 6.12 8.32 3.42
CA ARG A 74 6.85 7.66 2.33
C ARG A 74 7.99 6.83 2.89
N SER A 75 7.75 5.54 3.13
CA SER A 75 8.75 4.67 3.76
C SER A 75 9.92 4.37 2.81
N ASP A 76 11.11 4.27 3.39
CA ASP A 76 12.30 3.67 2.76
C ASP A 76 12.13 2.22 2.31
N SER A 77 11.10 1.53 2.81
CA SER A 77 10.74 0.15 2.46
C SER A 77 9.55 0.02 1.53
N ALA A 78 8.90 1.15 1.20
CA ALA A 78 7.74 1.18 0.30
C ALA A 78 7.99 0.36 -0.97
N GLU A 79 6.94 -0.23 -1.53
CA GLU A 79 7.02 -1.12 -2.68
C GLU A 79 8.02 -0.68 -3.77
N VAL A 80 7.95 0.59 -4.19
CA VAL A 80 8.82 1.13 -5.24
C VAL A 80 10.31 1.12 -4.88
N ARG A 81 10.63 1.23 -3.58
CA ARG A 81 12.00 1.19 -3.04
C ARG A 81 12.51 -0.23 -2.88
N SER A 82 11.62 -1.19 -2.63
CA SER A 82 11.95 -2.58 -2.34
C SER A 82 11.80 -3.53 -3.53
N ALA A 83 11.29 -3.06 -4.67
CA ALA A 83 11.15 -3.84 -5.90
C ALA A 83 12.47 -4.24 -6.58
N GLY A 84 13.62 -3.79 -6.07
CA GLY A 84 14.93 -4.09 -6.63
C GLY A 84 15.21 -3.31 -7.92
N PRO A 85 16.13 -3.77 -8.77
CA PRO A 85 16.67 -3.00 -9.89
C PRO A 85 15.75 -3.03 -11.13
N ILE A 86 14.47 -2.67 -10.97
CA ILE A 86 13.54 -2.52 -12.11
C ILE A 86 13.72 -1.18 -12.84
N ALA A 87 14.43 -0.22 -12.23
CA ALA A 87 14.87 1.05 -12.80
C ALA A 87 16.07 1.59 -11.99
N ASP A 88 16.77 2.59 -12.54
CA ASP A 88 17.92 3.23 -11.87
C ASP A 88 17.49 4.07 -10.66
N VAL A 89 16.32 4.70 -10.75
CA VAL A 89 15.77 5.59 -9.72
C VAL A 89 14.36 5.14 -9.33
N ALA A 90 14.12 5.08 -8.02
CA ALA A 90 12.79 4.94 -7.44
C ALA A 90 12.29 6.31 -6.96
N VAL A 91 11.07 6.68 -7.35
CA VAL A 91 10.40 7.89 -6.90
C VAL A 91 9.08 7.51 -6.25
N ASN A 92 8.82 8.05 -5.06
CA ASN A 92 7.56 7.84 -4.36
C ASN A 92 6.83 9.18 -4.25
N LEU A 93 5.73 9.32 -4.99
CA LEU A 93 4.84 10.48 -4.97
C LEU A 93 3.55 10.20 -4.18
N ALA A 94 3.28 8.93 -3.87
CA ALA A 94 2.13 8.52 -3.09
C ALA A 94 2.10 9.18 -1.72
N CYS A 95 0.90 9.38 -1.18
CA CYS A 95 0.73 10.09 0.08
C CYS A 95 -0.35 9.45 0.94
N SER A 96 0.02 9.11 2.18
CA SER A 96 -0.93 8.58 3.16
C SER A 96 -2.14 9.48 3.32
N GLY A 97 -3.34 8.91 3.22
CA GLY A 97 -4.63 9.60 3.28
C GLY A 97 -5.11 10.21 1.96
N ALA A 98 -4.36 10.08 0.86
CA ALA A 98 -4.77 10.60 -0.43
C ALA A 98 -6.03 9.89 -0.97
N VAL A 99 -6.94 10.66 -1.56
CA VAL A 99 -8.04 10.19 -2.41
C VAL A 99 -7.69 10.38 -3.89
N SER A 100 -8.49 9.84 -4.79
CA SER A 100 -8.28 9.92 -6.23
C SER A 100 -8.16 11.37 -6.74
N ASP A 101 -8.88 12.31 -6.13
CA ASP A 101 -8.81 13.73 -6.48
C ASP A 101 -7.42 14.33 -6.22
N ASN A 102 -6.60 13.74 -5.34
CA ASN A 102 -5.22 14.16 -5.12
C ASN A 102 -4.25 13.63 -6.19
N VAL A 103 -4.70 12.71 -7.05
CA VAL A 103 -3.91 12.19 -8.17
C VAL A 103 -4.09 13.03 -9.43
N PHE A 104 -5.28 13.58 -9.68
CA PHE A 104 -5.54 14.34 -10.91
C PHE A 104 -4.64 15.57 -11.04
N ARG A 105 -4.38 16.06 -12.25
CA ARG A 105 -3.70 17.36 -12.41
C ARG A 105 -4.57 18.47 -11.86
N ALA A 106 -3.97 19.49 -11.25
CA ALA A 106 -4.69 20.68 -10.77
C ALA A 106 -5.56 21.31 -11.86
N ALA A 107 -5.05 21.34 -13.10
CA ALA A 107 -5.75 21.86 -14.27
C ALA A 107 -7.03 21.08 -14.65
N ASN A 108 -7.27 19.89 -14.08
CA ASN A 108 -8.46 19.07 -14.32
C ASN A 108 -9.12 18.58 -13.02
N GLY A 109 -9.18 19.46 -12.02
CA GLY A 109 -9.86 19.21 -10.75
C GLY A 109 -9.03 18.45 -9.71
N GLY A 110 -7.71 18.40 -9.89
CA GLY A 110 -6.79 17.89 -8.89
C GLY A 110 -6.66 18.80 -7.67
N VAL A 111 -6.53 18.19 -6.49
CA VAL A 111 -6.48 18.91 -5.21
C VAL A 111 -5.14 18.66 -4.53
N SER A 112 -4.47 19.73 -4.12
CA SER A 112 -3.24 19.64 -3.32
C SER A 112 -3.51 18.95 -1.98
N PHE A 113 -2.50 18.28 -1.45
CA PHE A 113 -2.68 17.50 -0.22
C PHE A 113 -1.44 17.56 0.65
N LYS A 114 -1.65 17.79 1.95
CA LYS A 114 -0.57 17.89 2.96
C LYS A 114 0.56 18.86 2.55
N GLY A 115 0.22 19.96 1.89
CA GLY A 115 1.17 20.98 1.44
C GLY A 115 1.87 20.66 0.12
N GLU A 116 1.53 19.56 -0.54
CA GLU A 116 2.12 19.16 -1.82
C GLU A 116 1.14 19.32 -2.97
N ALA A 117 1.66 19.60 -4.18
CA ALA A 117 0.87 19.64 -5.41
C ALA A 117 0.22 18.28 -5.70
N PRO A 118 -0.86 18.22 -6.50
CA PRO A 118 -1.43 16.94 -6.92
C PRO A 118 -0.39 16.01 -7.55
N GLN A 119 -0.53 14.71 -7.35
CA GLN A 119 0.53 13.76 -7.69
C GLN A 119 0.82 13.72 -9.19
N ALA A 120 -0.16 13.92 -10.08
CA ALA A 120 0.08 14.04 -11.52
C ALA A 120 0.93 15.26 -11.87
N ASP A 121 0.78 16.39 -11.17
CA ASP A 121 1.62 17.57 -11.39
C ASP A 121 3.06 17.33 -10.90
N GLN A 122 3.21 16.58 -9.79
CA GLN A 122 4.53 16.11 -9.35
C GLN A 122 5.17 15.13 -10.36
N LEU A 123 4.38 14.23 -10.94
CA LEU A 123 4.84 13.30 -11.98
C LEU A 123 5.36 14.06 -13.21
N ALA A 124 4.77 15.20 -13.57
CA ALA A 124 5.25 16.00 -14.70
C ALA A 124 6.72 16.42 -14.53
N ALA A 125 7.13 16.80 -13.31
CA ALA A 125 8.51 17.15 -13.00
C ALA A 125 9.45 15.92 -13.08
N VAL A 126 8.98 14.75 -12.64
CA VAL A 126 9.74 13.49 -12.76
C VAL A 126 9.91 13.11 -14.23
N ALA A 127 8.82 13.13 -15.01
CA ALA A 127 8.81 12.78 -16.42
C ALA A 127 9.71 13.70 -17.27
N ALA A 128 9.82 14.97 -16.90
CA ALA A 128 10.69 15.96 -17.56
C ALA A 128 12.19 15.81 -17.24
N SER A 129 12.56 14.94 -16.30
CA SER A 129 13.95 14.80 -15.81
C SER A 129 14.46 13.36 -15.75
N HIS A 130 13.64 12.38 -16.13
CA HIS A 130 13.96 10.95 -16.08
C HIS A 130 13.40 10.27 -17.30
N ASN A 131 13.78 9.00 -17.51
CA ASN A 131 13.16 8.09 -18.47
C ASN A 131 12.22 7.13 -17.72
N VAL A 132 11.02 7.58 -17.40
CA VAL A 132 10.02 6.83 -16.63
C VAL A 132 9.62 5.56 -17.39
N LYS A 133 9.78 4.40 -16.74
CA LYS A 133 9.44 3.09 -17.31
C LYS A 133 8.22 2.45 -16.69
N VAL A 134 7.97 2.70 -15.42
CA VAL A 134 6.90 2.08 -14.65
C VAL A 134 6.26 3.13 -13.74
N ILE A 135 4.93 3.18 -13.75
CA ILE A 135 4.14 3.95 -12.79
C ILE A 135 3.22 2.97 -12.07
N ALA A 136 3.47 2.73 -10.80
CA ALA A 136 2.60 1.93 -9.94
C ALA A 136 1.54 2.84 -9.29
N LEU A 137 0.27 2.46 -9.40
CA LEU A 137 -0.86 3.21 -8.87
C LEU A 137 -1.71 2.33 -7.96
N SER A 138 -1.92 2.77 -6.71
CA SER A 138 -2.91 2.20 -5.79
C SER A 138 -3.72 3.33 -5.15
N ILE A 139 -5.00 3.44 -5.53
CA ILE A 139 -5.87 4.53 -5.09
C ILE A 139 -7.34 4.08 -5.11
N GLY A 140 -8.18 4.75 -4.32
CA GLY A 140 -9.61 4.47 -4.22
C GLY A 140 -10.05 3.93 -2.86
N GLY A 141 -9.14 3.36 -2.06
CA GLY A 141 -9.46 2.87 -0.72
C GLY A 141 -10.00 3.97 0.20
N ASN A 142 -9.36 5.14 0.20
CA ASN A 142 -9.84 6.30 0.95
C ASN A 142 -11.13 6.90 0.37
N ASP A 143 -11.31 6.89 -0.96
CA ASP A 143 -12.57 7.33 -1.59
C ASP A 143 -13.77 6.43 -1.19
N LEU A 144 -13.53 5.14 -0.95
CA LEU A 144 -14.53 4.19 -0.44
C LEU A 144 -14.82 4.36 1.06
N GLY A 145 -13.95 5.05 1.80
CA GLY A 145 -14.02 5.15 3.26
C GLY A 145 -13.52 3.90 3.98
N PHE A 146 -12.54 3.18 3.42
CA PHE A 146 -12.06 1.91 3.98
C PHE A 146 -11.54 2.03 5.43
N ALA A 147 -10.96 3.18 5.79
CA ALA A 147 -10.54 3.46 7.16
C ALA A 147 -11.74 3.53 8.13
N ASP A 148 -12.87 4.11 7.69
CA ASP A 148 -14.10 4.16 8.48
C ASP A 148 -14.72 2.76 8.60
N ILE A 149 -14.71 1.95 7.53
CA ILE A 149 -15.14 0.55 7.59
C ILE A 149 -14.36 -0.22 8.67
N ILE A 150 -13.02 -0.12 8.66
CA ILE A 150 -12.16 -0.77 9.67
C ILE A 150 -12.55 -0.30 11.08
N LYS A 151 -12.71 1.01 11.25
CA LYS A 151 -13.03 1.62 12.54
C LYS A 151 -14.39 1.16 13.05
N ASP A 152 -15.42 1.19 12.22
CA ASP A 152 -16.79 0.81 12.59
C ASP A 152 -16.83 -0.67 12.98
N CYS A 153 -16.21 -1.55 12.18
CA CYS A 153 -16.13 -2.98 12.52
C CYS A 153 -15.36 -3.24 13.83
N ALA A 154 -14.29 -2.48 14.09
CA ALA A 154 -13.57 -2.57 15.35
C ALA A 154 -14.39 -2.06 16.54
N LEU A 155 -15.15 -0.98 16.38
CA LEU A 155 -16.02 -0.42 17.42
C LEU A 155 -17.21 -1.33 17.71
N ASP A 156 -17.79 -1.95 16.69
CA ASP A 156 -18.89 -2.92 16.84
C ASP A 156 -18.48 -4.15 17.64
N PHE A 157 -17.25 -4.63 17.45
CA PHE A 157 -16.66 -5.66 18.31
C PHE A 157 -16.51 -5.20 19.76
N VAL A 158 -16.07 -3.96 19.98
CA VAL A 158 -15.70 -3.47 21.32
C VAL A 158 -16.90 -3.00 22.14
N ILE A 159 -17.90 -2.38 21.51
CA ILE A 159 -18.97 -1.65 22.21
C ILE A 159 -20.31 -2.36 22.07
N TRP A 160 -20.65 -2.79 20.85
CA TRP A 160 -22.03 -3.13 20.49
C TRP A 160 -22.29 -4.64 20.44
N ASN A 161 -21.24 -5.47 20.44
CA ASN A 161 -21.33 -6.92 20.27
C ASN A 161 -22.19 -7.29 19.03
N SER A 162 -22.08 -6.49 17.98
CA SER A 162 -22.77 -6.59 16.69
C SER A 162 -21.78 -6.84 15.56
N TYR A 163 -22.29 -7.21 14.39
CA TYR A 163 -21.51 -7.33 13.17
C TYR A 163 -21.67 -6.06 12.33
N CYS A 164 -20.62 -5.67 11.60
CA CYS A 164 -20.65 -4.49 10.73
C CYS A 164 -20.94 -4.83 9.26
N TYR A 165 -20.72 -6.09 8.84
CA TYR A 165 -20.56 -6.45 7.44
C TYR A 165 -21.72 -6.05 6.51
N ASP A 166 -22.97 -6.09 6.98
CA ASP A 166 -24.16 -5.80 6.18
C ASP A 166 -24.32 -4.30 5.90
N ASP A 167 -24.24 -3.47 6.94
CA ASP A 167 -24.29 -2.02 6.81
C ASP A 167 -23.13 -1.50 5.95
N GLN A 168 -21.92 -2.05 6.17
CA GLN A 168 -20.72 -1.63 5.44
C GLN A 168 -20.76 -2.10 3.98
N GLN A 169 -21.27 -3.31 3.69
CA GLN A 169 -21.44 -3.77 2.30
C GLN A 169 -22.40 -2.85 1.53
N TYR A 170 -23.52 -2.47 2.14
CA TYR A 170 -24.46 -1.54 1.51
C TYR A 170 -23.79 -0.19 1.18
N GLY A 171 -23.03 0.36 2.12
CA GLY A 171 -22.29 1.62 1.91
C GLY A 171 -21.24 1.52 0.79
N VAL A 172 -20.55 0.38 0.68
CA VAL A 172 -19.58 0.14 -0.40
C VAL A 172 -20.29 0.05 -1.75
N ASP A 173 -21.37 -0.71 -1.85
CA ASP A 173 -22.12 -0.90 -3.10
C ASP A 173 -22.66 0.43 -3.65
N GLN A 174 -23.05 1.36 -2.78
CA GLN A 174 -23.49 2.70 -3.20
C GLN A 174 -22.37 3.57 -3.78
N LYS A 175 -21.13 3.39 -3.31
CA LYS A 175 -20.01 4.28 -3.66
C LYS A 175 -19.12 3.73 -4.77
N ILE A 176 -19.02 2.41 -4.87
CA ILE A 176 -17.94 1.76 -5.63
C ILE A 176 -17.91 2.15 -7.11
N ASP A 177 -19.06 2.34 -7.77
CA ASP A 177 -19.12 2.76 -9.17
C ASP A 177 -18.50 4.15 -9.39
N ALA A 178 -18.87 5.11 -8.54
CA ALA A 178 -18.34 6.47 -8.62
C ALA A 178 -16.83 6.49 -8.32
N VAL A 179 -16.37 5.71 -7.33
CA VAL A 179 -14.95 5.58 -7.01
C VAL A 179 -14.17 4.97 -8.17
N MET A 180 -14.66 3.90 -8.80
CA MET A 180 -13.98 3.30 -9.96
C MET A 180 -13.91 4.26 -11.15
N GLY A 181 -14.91 5.14 -11.32
CA GLY A 181 -14.84 6.25 -12.27
C GLY A 181 -13.65 7.18 -11.98
N LYS A 182 -13.43 7.52 -10.70
CA LYS A 182 -12.27 8.33 -10.28
C LYS A 182 -10.94 7.60 -10.44
N VAL A 183 -10.86 6.31 -10.10
CA VAL A 183 -9.65 5.48 -10.36
C VAL A 183 -9.31 5.46 -11.85
N GLY A 184 -10.32 5.28 -12.70
CA GLY A 184 -10.16 5.36 -14.16
C GLY A 184 -9.66 6.74 -14.62
N LYS A 185 -10.20 7.82 -14.05
CA LYS A 185 -9.73 9.18 -14.33
C LYS A 185 -8.27 9.39 -13.89
N SER A 186 -7.84 8.81 -12.77
CA SER A 186 -6.43 8.87 -12.33
C SER A 186 -5.48 8.30 -13.38
N VAL A 187 -5.85 7.17 -14.00
CA VAL A 187 -5.08 6.58 -15.11
C VAL A 187 -5.04 7.50 -16.33
N ASP A 188 -6.17 8.12 -16.69
CA ASP A 188 -6.21 9.08 -17.81
C ASP A 188 -5.34 10.31 -17.54
N GLU A 189 -5.38 10.85 -16.33
CA GLU A 189 -4.59 12.02 -15.94
C GLU A 189 -3.08 11.75 -15.98
N ILE A 190 -2.64 10.57 -15.53
CA ILE A 190 -1.26 10.11 -15.69
C ILE A 190 -0.87 10.08 -17.16
N ARG A 191 -1.72 9.52 -18.04
CA ARG A 191 -1.43 9.48 -19.48
C ARG A 191 -1.28 10.87 -20.08
N VAL A 192 -2.13 11.82 -19.69
CA VAL A 192 -2.03 13.19 -20.21
C VAL A 192 -0.70 13.83 -19.78
N VAL A 193 -0.29 13.67 -18.52
CA VAL A 193 1.03 14.15 -18.05
C VAL A 193 2.17 13.55 -18.88
N MET A 194 2.16 12.23 -19.03
CA MET A 194 3.22 11.52 -19.73
C MET A 194 3.31 11.92 -21.20
N ARG A 195 2.18 12.03 -21.90
CA ARG A 195 2.13 12.50 -23.29
C ARG A 195 2.59 13.95 -23.42
N ALA A 196 2.21 14.82 -22.49
CA ALA A 196 2.68 16.21 -22.46
C ALA A 196 4.20 16.30 -22.24
N ALA A 197 4.79 15.35 -21.50
CA ALA A 197 6.23 15.19 -21.34
C ALA A 197 6.92 14.47 -22.52
N GLY A 198 6.19 14.13 -23.60
CA GLY A 198 6.73 13.52 -24.81
C GLY A 198 6.80 11.99 -24.80
N TYR A 199 6.21 11.32 -23.81
CA TYR A 199 6.16 9.85 -23.79
C TYR A 199 5.06 9.32 -24.71
N ALA A 200 5.41 8.33 -25.54
CA ALA A 200 4.42 7.45 -26.14
C ALA A 200 3.84 6.52 -25.06
N ASP A 201 2.55 6.18 -25.13
CA ASP A 201 1.93 5.27 -24.15
C ASP A 201 2.60 3.89 -24.07
N SER A 202 3.32 3.47 -25.12
CA SER A 202 4.07 2.22 -25.17
C SER A 202 5.48 2.31 -24.58
N SER A 203 5.99 3.50 -24.24
CA SER A 203 7.35 3.69 -23.74
C SER A 203 7.48 3.53 -22.22
N TYR A 204 6.34 3.49 -21.52
CA TYR A 204 6.18 3.23 -20.10
C TYR A 204 4.98 2.30 -19.90
N ARG A 205 4.81 1.81 -18.67
CA ARG A 205 3.60 1.06 -18.27
C ARG A 205 3.01 1.63 -17.00
N ILE A 206 1.70 1.51 -16.86
CA ILE A 206 0.99 1.75 -15.61
C ILE A 206 0.63 0.39 -15.02
N VAL A 207 1.00 0.17 -13.76
CA VAL A 207 0.60 -0.99 -12.96
C VAL A 207 -0.46 -0.52 -11.98
N LEU A 208 -1.72 -0.79 -12.29
CA LEU A 208 -2.85 -0.50 -11.40
C LEU A 208 -3.03 -1.67 -10.43
N GLN A 209 -3.03 -1.40 -9.13
CA GLN A 209 -2.94 -2.42 -8.11
C GLN A 209 -4.18 -2.46 -7.22
N SER A 210 -4.57 -3.67 -6.79
CA SER A 210 -5.54 -3.84 -5.70
C SER A 210 -4.86 -3.71 -4.33
N TYR A 211 -5.63 -3.90 -3.25
CA TYR A 211 -5.14 -3.86 -1.88
C TYR A 211 -4.97 -5.27 -1.32
N PRO A 212 -3.97 -5.51 -0.45
CA PRO A 212 -3.92 -6.73 0.35
C PRO A 212 -5.00 -6.70 1.43
N SER A 213 -5.42 -7.88 1.89
CA SER A 213 -6.24 -7.92 3.10
C SER A 213 -5.37 -8.09 4.36
N PRO A 214 -5.51 -7.21 5.37
CA PRO A 214 -4.63 -7.17 6.53
C PRO A 214 -5.07 -8.07 7.70
N ILE A 215 -6.24 -8.70 7.61
CA ILE A 215 -6.81 -9.61 8.60
C ILE A 215 -7.06 -11.00 7.97
N PRO A 216 -6.97 -12.10 8.71
CA PRO A 216 -7.23 -13.45 8.20
C PRO A 216 -8.74 -13.73 8.23
N ARG A 217 -9.18 -14.87 7.65
CA ARG A 217 -10.53 -15.38 7.93
C ARG A 217 -10.71 -15.69 9.40
N GLY A 218 -11.96 -15.76 9.87
CA GLY A 218 -12.27 -16.10 11.26
C GLY A 218 -11.68 -17.44 11.70
N ALA A 219 -11.74 -18.45 10.82
CA ALA A 219 -11.15 -19.78 11.07
C ALA A 219 -9.61 -19.77 11.13
N GLU A 220 -8.97 -18.76 10.56
CA GLU A 220 -7.52 -18.58 10.46
C GLU A 220 -6.97 -17.64 11.55
N ASN A 221 -7.84 -17.04 12.36
CA ASN A 221 -7.47 -16.15 13.46
C ASN A 221 -6.95 -16.95 14.66
N ARG A 222 -5.80 -16.54 15.20
CA ARG A 222 -5.12 -17.13 16.36
C ARG A 222 -5.92 -16.99 17.65
N TYR A 223 -6.72 -15.93 17.73
CA TYR A 223 -7.50 -15.58 18.92
C TYR A 223 -8.98 -15.89 18.73
N THR A 224 -9.62 -16.42 19.77
CA THR A 224 -11.06 -16.67 19.74
C THR A 224 -11.83 -15.34 19.71
N GLN A 225 -13.09 -15.37 19.29
CA GLN A 225 -13.99 -14.21 19.42
C GLN A 225 -14.81 -14.24 20.71
N SER A 226 -14.63 -15.26 21.56
CA SER A 226 -15.41 -15.46 22.79
C SER A 226 -14.84 -14.74 24.00
N ASP A 227 -13.71 -14.05 23.83
CA ASP A 227 -13.04 -13.26 24.86
C ASP A 227 -12.38 -12.02 24.25
N TRP A 228 -11.71 -11.24 25.09
CA TRP A 228 -11.06 -9.99 24.71
C TRP A 228 -9.66 -10.13 24.10
N SER A 229 -9.19 -11.35 23.81
CA SER A 229 -7.82 -11.56 23.32
C SER A 229 -7.58 -10.93 21.95
N ARG A 230 -8.60 -10.83 21.08
CA ARG A 230 -8.53 -10.09 19.80
C ARG A 230 -8.21 -8.61 19.99
N LEU A 231 -8.76 -7.99 21.02
CA LEU A 231 -8.50 -6.59 21.35
C LEU A 231 -7.19 -6.42 22.13
N ASN A 232 -7.09 -7.07 23.29
CA ASN A 232 -6.07 -6.79 24.31
C ASN A 232 -4.69 -7.38 23.97
N THR A 233 -4.66 -8.41 23.12
CA THR A 233 -3.42 -9.12 22.78
C THR A 233 -3.19 -9.09 21.28
N GLY A 234 -4.22 -9.31 20.47
CA GLY A 234 -4.10 -9.44 19.03
C GLY A 234 -3.99 -8.12 18.26
N GLY A 235 -4.71 -7.09 18.70
CA GLY A 235 -4.91 -5.86 17.93
C GLY A 235 -5.70 -6.12 16.62
N CYS A 236 -6.65 -7.05 16.67
CA CYS A 236 -7.55 -7.42 15.57
C CYS A 236 -9.00 -7.63 16.08
N PRO A 237 -9.62 -6.62 16.73
CA PRO A 237 -10.95 -6.72 17.32
C PRO A 237 -12.04 -6.79 16.24
N PHE A 238 -12.13 -7.92 15.53
CA PHE A 238 -13.12 -8.16 14.49
C PHE A 238 -13.82 -9.47 14.77
N TRP A 239 -15.12 -9.56 14.46
CA TRP A 239 -15.83 -10.83 14.51
C TRP A 239 -15.38 -11.75 13.36
N ASN A 240 -15.59 -13.06 13.53
CA ASN A 240 -15.34 -14.03 12.45
C ASN A 240 -16.13 -13.67 11.20
N ARG A 241 -17.42 -13.33 11.35
CA ARG A 241 -18.29 -13.00 10.21
C ARG A 241 -17.79 -11.76 9.45
N ASP A 242 -17.36 -10.72 10.16
CA ASP A 242 -16.79 -9.52 9.53
C ASP A 242 -15.45 -9.82 8.86
N SER A 243 -14.62 -10.67 9.49
CA SER A 243 -13.34 -11.10 8.93
C SER A 243 -13.53 -11.92 7.66
N ASP A 244 -14.48 -12.86 7.66
CA ASP A 244 -14.82 -13.70 6.51
C ASP A 244 -15.41 -12.84 5.37
N TRP A 245 -16.31 -11.91 5.69
CA TRP A 245 -16.83 -10.95 4.71
C TRP A 245 -15.73 -10.09 4.09
N ALA A 246 -14.83 -9.53 4.91
CA ALA A 246 -13.73 -8.72 4.42
C ALA A 246 -12.84 -9.52 3.46
N ARG A 247 -12.56 -10.80 3.77
CA ARG A 247 -11.70 -11.68 2.98
C ARG A 247 -12.33 -12.25 1.73
N ASP A 248 -13.57 -12.66 1.82
CA ASP A 248 -14.19 -13.47 0.78
C ASP A 248 -15.17 -12.68 -0.08
N SER A 249 -15.57 -11.47 0.37
CA SER A 249 -16.50 -10.61 -0.35
C SER A 249 -15.92 -9.23 -0.66
N LEU A 250 -15.63 -8.41 0.36
CA LEU A 250 -15.27 -7.00 0.17
C LEU A 250 -13.97 -6.81 -0.64
N VAL A 251 -12.86 -7.38 -0.18
CA VAL A 251 -11.56 -7.23 -0.85
C VAL A 251 -11.59 -7.84 -2.26
N PRO A 252 -12.18 -9.04 -2.48
CA PRO A 252 -12.40 -9.57 -3.82
C PRO A 252 -13.25 -8.67 -4.73
N GLN A 253 -14.31 -8.05 -4.21
CA GLN A 253 -15.16 -7.11 -4.96
C GLN A 253 -14.32 -5.92 -5.42
N ILE A 254 -13.61 -5.25 -4.51
CA ILE A 254 -12.76 -4.09 -4.83
C ILE A 254 -11.69 -4.47 -5.87
N ALA A 255 -10.97 -5.56 -5.65
CA ALA A 255 -9.95 -6.04 -6.58
C ALA A 255 -10.53 -6.35 -7.97
N GLY A 256 -11.71 -6.98 -8.03
CA GLY A 256 -12.42 -7.25 -9.28
C GLY A 256 -12.84 -5.98 -10.03
N ARG A 257 -13.28 -4.95 -9.31
CA ARG A 257 -13.64 -3.66 -9.90
C ARG A 257 -12.41 -2.89 -10.41
N ILE A 258 -11.30 -2.91 -9.68
CA ILE A 258 -10.03 -2.32 -10.13
C ILE A 258 -9.50 -3.07 -11.37
N LYS A 259 -9.61 -4.40 -11.41
CA LYS A 259 -9.28 -5.22 -12.60
C LYS A 259 -10.06 -4.77 -13.83
N GLN A 260 -11.36 -4.52 -13.68
CA GLN A 260 -12.20 -4.03 -14.78
C GLN A 260 -11.73 -2.65 -15.26
N VAL A 261 -11.36 -1.74 -14.35
CA VAL A 261 -10.76 -0.45 -14.73
C VAL A 261 -9.45 -0.65 -15.47
N ALA A 262 -8.56 -1.52 -14.98
CA ALA A 262 -7.29 -1.80 -15.64
C ALA A 262 -7.49 -2.32 -17.08
N ALA A 263 -8.42 -3.26 -17.26
CA ALA A 263 -8.77 -3.80 -18.57
C ALA A 263 -9.36 -2.72 -19.50
N ALA A 264 -10.33 -1.94 -19.01
CA ALA A 264 -10.95 -0.86 -19.79
C ALA A 264 -9.96 0.23 -20.19
N LYS A 265 -8.95 0.49 -19.35
CA LYS A 265 -7.88 1.44 -19.66
C LYS A 265 -6.72 0.83 -20.42
N GLY A 266 -6.64 -0.50 -20.58
CA GLY A 266 -5.52 -1.18 -21.21
C GLY A 266 -4.20 -0.98 -20.45
N VAL A 267 -4.25 -1.06 -19.12
CA VAL A 267 -3.07 -0.98 -18.25
C VAL A 267 -2.87 -2.30 -17.50
N GLN A 268 -1.68 -2.51 -16.95
CA GLN A 268 -1.34 -3.73 -16.24
C GLN A 268 -2.11 -3.80 -14.92
N PHE A 269 -2.57 -4.99 -14.54
CA PHE A 269 -3.23 -5.21 -13.25
C PHE A 269 -2.39 -6.10 -12.33
N LEU A 270 -2.17 -5.64 -11.09
CA LEU A 270 -1.55 -6.41 -10.02
C LEU A 270 -2.55 -6.59 -8.88
N ASP A 271 -2.95 -7.83 -8.65
CA ASP A 271 -3.87 -8.17 -7.57
C ASP A 271 -3.12 -8.62 -6.33
N LEU A 272 -3.23 -7.83 -5.25
CA LEU A 272 -2.52 -8.02 -3.99
C LEU A 272 -3.37 -8.71 -2.91
N ARG A 273 -4.64 -9.05 -3.19
CA ARG A 273 -5.59 -9.51 -2.16
C ARG A 273 -5.08 -10.65 -1.28
N ASP A 274 -4.34 -11.58 -1.90
CA ASP A 274 -3.83 -12.81 -1.29
C ASP A 274 -2.35 -12.71 -0.90
N MET A 275 -1.68 -11.57 -1.14
CA MET A 275 -0.23 -11.47 -0.94
C MET A 275 0.17 -11.69 0.53
N MET A 276 -0.75 -11.44 1.46
CA MET A 276 -0.56 -11.60 2.90
C MET A 276 -1.16 -12.89 3.48
N GLN A 277 -1.62 -13.86 2.68
CA GLN A 277 -2.25 -15.07 3.20
C GLN A 277 -1.41 -15.76 4.28
N GLY A 278 -1.96 -15.93 5.49
CA GLY A 278 -1.27 -16.50 6.67
C GLY A 278 -0.28 -15.53 7.36
N ARG A 279 -0.17 -14.29 6.89
CA ARG A 279 0.72 -13.21 7.37
C ARG A 279 -0.04 -12.01 7.93
N GLU A 280 -1.36 -12.08 7.93
CA GLU A 280 -2.23 -11.04 8.42
C GLU A 280 -2.10 -10.86 9.94
N VAL A 281 -2.63 -9.73 10.45
CA VAL A 281 -2.71 -9.50 11.90
C VAL A 281 -3.53 -10.62 12.54
N CYS A 282 -2.99 -11.25 13.57
CA CYS A 282 -3.60 -12.40 14.24
C CYS A 282 -3.70 -13.69 13.42
N ALA A 283 -3.07 -13.81 12.25
CA ALA A 283 -3.05 -15.09 11.54
C ALA A 283 -2.39 -16.20 12.38
N LYS A 284 -2.99 -17.41 12.40
CA LYS A 284 -2.45 -18.61 13.09
C LYS A 284 -1.05 -18.99 12.61
N ALA A 285 -0.78 -18.79 11.32
CA ALA A 285 0.51 -19.10 10.69
C ALA A 285 1.60 -18.05 10.96
N SER A 286 1.26 -16.95 11.63
CA SER A 286 2.18 -15.90 12.03
C SER A 286 2.30 -15.78 13.54
N LYS A 287 3.25 -14.95 13.99
CA LYS A 287 3.59 -14.74 15.41
C LYS A 287 3.83 -13.26 15.67
N GLN A 288 3.46 -12.83 16.86
CA GLN A 288 3.95 -11.57 17.42
C GLN A 288 5.41 -11.72 17.86
N VAL A 289 6.12 -10.60 17.85
CA VAL A 289 7.54 -10.52 18.20
C VAL A 289 7.69 -10.47 19.72
N THR A 290 8.51 -11.38 20.23
CA THR A 290 8.89 -11.50 21.65
C THR A 290 10.38 -11.75 21.76
N THR A 291 10.95 -11.70 22.97
CA THR A 291 12.37 -12.02 23.18
C THR A 291 12.74 -13.44 22.69
N ALA A 292 11.81 -14.40 22.79
CA ALA A 292 12.00 -15.76 22.31
C ALA A 292 11.66 -15.96 20.83
N VAL A 293 10.89 -15.04 20.24
CA VAL A 293 10.45 -15.07 18.84
C VAL A 293 10.83 -13.74 18.19
N PRO A 294 12.08 -13.59 17.71
CA PRO A 294 12.54 -12.35 17.11
C PRO A 294 11.80 -12.03 15.81
N ALA A 295 11.79 -10.75 15.44
CA ALA A 295 11.20 -10.28 14.19
C ALA A 295 11.81 -11.01 12.98
N SER A 296 10.94 -11.54 12.11
CA SER A 296 11.36 -12.28 10.91
C SER A 296 10.29 -12.22 9.85
N ALA A 297 10.68 -11.95 8.60
CA ALA A 297 9.78 -11.98 7.45
C ALA A 297 9.09 -13.35 7.28
N ARG A 298 9.66 -14.42 7.82
CA ARG A 298 9.14 -15.80 7.71
C ARG A 298 8.12 -16.18 8.76
N THR A 299 7.98 -15.41 9.84
CA THR A 299 7.11 -15.79 10.96
C THR A 299 6.32 -14.63 11.53
N SER A 300 6.78 -13.39 11.39
CA SER A 300 6.06 -12.20 11.84
C SER A 300 4.86 -11.89 10.96
N GLU A 301 3.88 -11.23 11.56
CA GLU A 301 2.77 -10.59 10.85
C GLU A 301 3.32 -9.51 9.89
N TRP A 302 2.69 -9.35 8.73
CA TRP A 302 3.09 -8.44 7.64
C TRP A 302 2.23 -7.17 7.57
N ALA A 303 1.21 -7.07 8.42
CA ALA A 303 0.43 -5.86 8.62
C ALA A 303 0.59 -5.35 10.05
N ARG A 304 0.44 -4.03 10.22
CA ARG A 304 0.40 -3.39 11.54
C ARG A 304 -0.98 -3.64 12.15
N TRP A 305 -1.01 -4.07 13.40
CA TRP A 305 -2.28 -4.27 14.12
C TRP A 305 -3.07 -2.96 14.33
N ILE A 306 -4.28 -3.04 14.88
CA ILE A 306 -4.99 -1.85 15.34
C ILE A 306 -4.28 -1.34 16.59
N ASP A 307 -3.71 -0.14 16.49
CA ASP A 307 -3.19 0.56 17.67
C ASP A 307 -4.34 1.22 18.41
N ASN A 308 -4.65 0.71 19.60
CA ASN A 308 -5.77 1.18 20.43
C ASN A 308 -5.31 2.02 21.64
N ASN A 309 -4.03 2.36 21.74
CA ASN A 309 -3.50 2.98 22.97
C ASN A 309 -2.49 4.12 22.75
N GLU A 310 -2.26 4.61 21.52
CA GLU A 310 -1.27 5.67 21.17
C GLU A 310 0.17 5.44 21.70
N THR A 311 0.44 4.31 22.37
CA THR A 311 1.72 4.01 23.01
C THR A 311 2.72 3.40 22.03
N GLN A 312 2.25 2.90 20.88
CA GLN A 312 3.09 2.23 19.89
C GLN A 312 2.97 2.81 18.48
N GLY A 313 3.23 4.10 18.35
CA GLY A 313 3.22 4.78 17.06
C GLY A 313 1.90 5.47 16.82
N LEU A 314 1.61 5.72 15.55
CA LEU A 314 0.48 6.55 15.17
C LEU A 314 -0.68 5.66 14.72
N ILE A 315 -1.90 6.00 15.15
CA ILE A 315 -3.10 5.21 14.85
C ILE A 315 -3.29 5.01 13.33
N GLN A 316 -2.91 5.99 12.50
CA GLN A 316 -3.06 5.85 11.05
C GLN A 316 -2.22 4.70 10.47
N GLU A 317 -1.14 4.27 11.13
CA GLU A 317 -0.34 3.13 10.67
C GLU A 317 -1.10 1.80 10.79
N SER A 318 -2.23 1.75 11.51
CA SER A 318 -3.03 0.55 11.71
C SER A 318 -3.50 -0.08 10.39
N MET A 319 -3.50 -1.42 10.34
CA MET A 319 -3.94 -2.25 9.20
C MET A 319 -3.14 -2.06 7.89
N HIS A 320 -2.08 -1.25 7.87
CA HIS A 320 -1.23 -1.10 6.70
C HIS A 320 -0.15 -2.19 6.63
N PRO A 321 0.38 -2.52 5.42
CA PRO A 321 1.53 -3.37 5.29
C PRO A 321 2.71 -2.79 6.06
N ASN A 322 3.24 -3.57 7.00
CA ASN A 322 4.42 -3.19 7.76
C ASN A 322 5.70 -3.43 6.94
N TYR A 323 6.88 -3.26 7.52
CA TYR A 323 8.16 -3.47 6.81
C TYR A 323 8.21 -4.75 5.97
N PHE A 324 7.76 -5.90 6.51
CA PHE A 324 7.79 -7.16 5.78
C PHE A 324 6.73 -7.22 4.68
N GLY A 325 5.53 -6.67 4.93
CA GLY A 325 4.48 -6.55 3.91
C GLY A 325 4.89 -5.64 2.75
N GLN A 326 5.59 -4.54 3.03
CA GLN A 326 6.11 -3.63 2.02
C GLN A 326 7.19 -4.29 1.15
N LEU A 327 8.08 -5.10 1.74
CA LEU A 327 9.05 -5.91 0.97
C LEU A 327 8.35 -6.95 0.07
N ALA A 328 7.28 -7.57 0.56
CA ALA A 328 6.49 -8.52 -0.23
C ALA A 328 5.79 -7.82 -1.41
N ALA A 329 5.19 -6.66 -1.19
CA ALA A 329 4.62 -5.82 -2.25
C ALA A 329 5.69 -5.42 -3.28
N GLY A 330 6.89 -5.01 -2.83
CA GLY A 330 8.05 -4.75 -3.69
C GLY A 330 8.38 -5.92 -4.61
N ARG A 331 8.43 -7.13 -4.06
CA ARG A 331 8.64 -8.34 -4.88
C ARG A 331 7.51 -8.56 -5.88
N CYS A 332 6.25 -8.36 -5.49
CA CYS A 332 5.10 -8.47 -6.39
C CYS A 332 5.21 -7.50 -7.58
N LEU A 333 5.58 -6.23 -7.32
CA LEU A 333 5.83 -5.24 -8.37
C LEU A 333 6.94 -5.70 -9.32
N ALA A 334 8.06 -6.17 -8.77
CA ALA A 334 9.18 -6.66 -9.57
C ALA A 334 8.77 -7.81 -10.50
N LEU A 335 8.00 -8.76 -9.97
CA LEU A 335 7.52 -9.91 -10.73
C LEU A 335 6.55 -9.49 -11.83
N VAL A 336 5.62 -8.57 -11.57
CA VAL A 336 4.60 -8.17 -12.55
C VAL A 336 5.21 -7.30 -13.65
N VAL A 337 6.20 -6.46 -13.33
CA VAL A 337 6.95 -5.67 -14.33
C VAL A 337 7.73 -6.58 -15.29
N ALA A 338 8.10 -7.79 -14.88
CA ALA A 338 8.70 -8.78 -15.77
C ALA A 338 7.69 -9.45 -16.73
N GLN A 339 6.39 -9.20 -16.57
CA GLN A 339 5.32 -9.72 -17.43
C GLN A 339 4.91 -8.71 -18.51
N PRO A 340 4.14 -9.11 -19.55
CA PRO A 340 3.63 -8.20 -20.58
C PRO A 340 2.82 -7.03 -19.98
N ALA A 341 2.99 -5.82 -20.51
CA ALA A 341 2.48 -4.57 -19.92
C ALA A 341 0.96 -4.42 -19.86
N THR A 342 0.19 -5.33 -20.48
CA THR A 342 -1.29 -5.36 -20.46
C THR A 342 -1.84 -6.59 -19.74
N SER A 343 -0.97 -7.38 -19.09
CA SER A 343 -1.36 -8.58 -18.36
C SER A 343 -1.99 -8.28 -17.00
N GLY A 344 -2.74 -9.23 -16.47
CA GLY A 344 -3.28 -9.21 -15.11
C GLY A 344 -2.82 -10.41 -14.31
N PHE A 345 -2.18 -10.18 -13.17
CA PHE A 345 -1.69 -11.23 -12.28
C PHE A 345 -2.07 -10.99 -10.83
N SER A 346 -2.40 -12.06 -10.12
CA SER A 346 -2.50 -12.09 -8.66
C SER A 346 -1.18 -12.52 -8.05
N CYS A 347 -0.69 -11.76 -7.08
CA CYS A 347 0.52 -12.07 -6.32
C CYS A 347 0.17 -12.79 -5.02
N LYS A 348 0.86 -13.89 -4.76
CA LYS A 348 0.66 -14.76 -3.60
C LYS A 348 1.99 -15.01 -2.91
N ASN A 349 1.93 -15.33 -1.61
CA ASN A 349 3.10 -15.76 -0.87
C ASN A 349 3.22 -17.29 -0.82
N THR A 350 4.44 -17.77 -0.61
CA THR A 350 4.67 -19.16 -0.23
C THR A 350 4.63 -19.27 1.30
N ALA A 351 3.83 -20.20 1.83
CA ALA A 351 3.71 -20.40 3.27
C ALA A 351 5.08 -20.61 3.94
N GLY A 352 5.34 -19.88 5.03
CA GLY A 352 6.63 -19.97 5.75
C GLY A 352 7.81 -19.26 5.08
N ALA A 353 7.66 -18.75 3.86
CA ALA A 353 8.71 -17.99 3.18
C ALA A 353 8.68 -16.50 3.55
N ASP A 354 9.78 -15.82 3.25
CA ASP A 354 9.88 -14.36 3.25
C ASP A 354 9.47 -13.79 1.88
N GLN A 355 9.73 -12.51 1.62
CA GLN A 355 9.38 -11.85 0.36
C GLN A 355 10.00 -12.52 -0.88
N THR A 356 11.07 -13.31 -0.77
CA THR A 356 11.64 -14.00 -1.94
C THR A 356 10.71 -15.12 -2.44
N GLY A 357 9.82 -15.61 -1.59
CA GLY A 357 8.82 -16.64 -1.91
C GLY A 357 7.51 -16.11 -2.48
N MET A 358 7.43 -14.83 -2.87
CA MET A 358 6.27 -14.32 -3.61
C MET A 358 6.27 -14.86 -5.04
N PHE A 359 5.09 -15.16 -5.58
CA PHE A 359 4.90 -15.66 -6.93
C PHE A 359 3.61 -15.12 -7.56
N LEU A 360 3.54 -15.16 -8.90
CA LEU A 360 2.37 -14.72 -9.64
C LEU A 360 1.52 -15.89 -10.12
N THR A 361 0.21 -15.65 -10.18
CA THR A 361 -0.78 -16.50 -10.84
C THR A 361 -1.65 -15.62 -11.73
N PRO A 362 -2.22 -16.13 -12.84
CA PRO A 362 -3.14 -15.34 -13.65
C PRO A 362 -4.27 -14.75 -12.80
N ALA A 363 -4.57 -13.46 -12.96
CA ALA A 363 -5.62 -12.82 -12.19
C ALA A 363 -6.99 -13.41 -12.53
N SER A 364 -7.68 -13.94 -11.52
CA SER A 364 -9.04 -14.50 -11.64
C SER A 364 -10.07 -13.45 -11.97
#